data_AF-I7F9M9-F1
#
_entry.id   AF-I7F9M9-F1
#
_cell.length_a   1.000
_cell.length_b   1.000
_cell.length_c   1.000
_cell.angle_alpha   90.00
_cell.angle_beta   90.00
_cell.angle_gamma   90.00
#
_symmetry.space_group_name_H-M   'P 1'
#
loop_
_entity.id
_entity.type
_entity.pdbx_description
1 polymer ?
#
loop_
_entity_poly.entity_id
_entity_poly.type
_entity_poly.pdbx_seq_one_letter_code
_entity_poly.pdbx_strand_id
1 'polypeptide(L)'
;MSRSKTAKKLSALLGVSLSVAASAAWAGTITGWDMSNVTVAPAPYTEYVTYTSTLFTSPAKTTTNGVITWKETDVKAPGMKVVNKDDVTGLKCIMTTGYNPYDFSDKMCSDPLQSSKRWKVKGTNGQPIDVYFKVATDTYTSIYNSMQKLTDGDVKKWKGFRAELGFMVNGVFTKSKAGDGLGFTDKKGRFFTTTSSAVQSAEVLSALFAQGLAGPADANHPSTGYFDPKYRFSYLLNATEDGLDTGLISSNYYALFGDWNNLSSVPWAYYYDNDDNINTDNLLMANCDGNFVVTDPVAETGYCEGTWVTYRSQAGLDANGLPYPSDGIKKPVPADVLASWQSNRLYLTGPIEDLANLGVNYYITVNKLNASWPTPNQFVLRFYPKY
;
A
#
# COMPACT_ATOMS: atom_id res chain seq x y z
N MET A 1 61.62 -51.83 42.84
CA MET A 1 61.24 -50.44 42.46
C MET A 1 59.72 -50.32 42.59
N SER A 2 59.22 -49.90 43.75
CA SER A 2 58.84 -48.52 44.13
C SER A 2 57.59 -47.96 43.44
N ARG A 3 56.50 -47.92 44.24
CA ARG A 3 55.46 -46.84 44.38
C ARG A 3 54.58 -46.54 43.15
N SER A 4 53.27 -46.29 43.25
CA SER A 4 52.33 -46.22 44.36
C SER A 4 50.89 -46.24 43.84
N LYS A 5 50.03 -46.87 44.65
CA LYS A 5 48.60 -46.60 44.91
C LYS A 5 48.08 -45.22 44.45
N THR A 6 46.84 -45.16 43.93
CA THR A 6 45.67 -44.72 44.73
C THR A 6 44.35 -44.91 43.97
N ALA A 7 43.46 -45.72 44.55
CA ALA A 7 42.02 -45.60 44.38
C ALA A 7 41.51 -44.45 45.28
N LYS A 8 40.54 -43.66 44.81
CA LYS A 8 39.74 -42.78 45.66
C LYS A 8 38.28 -42.79 45.23
N LYS A 9 37.43 -43.19 46.19
CA LYS A 9 36.00 -42.89 46.32
C LYS A 9 35.80 -41.37 46.40
N LEU A 10 34.64 -40.87 45.95
CA LEU A 10 33.79 -39.81 46.54
C LEU A 10 32.68 -39.53 45.50
N SER A 11 31.42 -39.83 45.75
CA SER A 11 30.44 -39.17 46.63
C SER A 11 29.44 -38.39 45.80
N ALA A 12 28.16 -38.73 46.02
CA ALA A 12 27.02 -38.01 45.52
C ALA A 12 27.10 -36.52 45.87
N LEU A 13 26.90 -35.67 44.87
CA LEU A 13 26.43 -34.31 45.07
C LEU A 13 25.15 -34.17 44.24
N LEU A 14 24.03 -34.01 44.95
CA LEU A 14 22.82 -33.40 44.42
C LEU A 14 23.20 -32.04 43.84
N GLY A 15 23.39 -31.98 42.53
CA GLY A 15 23.40 -30.73 41.79
C GLY A 15 21.97 -30.25 41.71
N VAL A 16 21.63 -29.27 42.54
CA VAL A 16 20.45 -28.42 42.41
C VAL A 16 20.34 -28.01 40.95
N SER A 17 19.37 -28.58 40.24
CA SER A 17 18.96 -28.09 38.92
C SER A 17 18.44 -26.69 39.15
N LEU A 18 19.29 -25.69 38.89
CA LEU A 18 18.87 -24.32 38.71
C LEU A 18 17.96 -24.34 37.48
N SER A 19 16.67 -24.47 37.72
CA SER A 19 15.63 -24.17 36.75
C SER A 19 15.84 -22.72 36.35
N VAL A 20 16.60 -22.49 35.27
CA VAL A 20 16.52 -21.24 34.53
C VAL A 20 15.07 -21.17 34.10
N ALA A 21 14.28 -20.43 34.87
CA ALA A 21 12.95 -20.04 34.45
C ALA A 21 13.13 -19.41 33.07
N ALA A 22 12.68 -20.12 32.03
CA ALA A 22 12.57 -19.55 30.71
C ALA A 22 11.74 -18.27 30.90
N SER A 23 12.39 -17.13 30.74
CA SER A 23 11.74 -15.83 30.75
C SER A 23 10.70 -15.86 29.64
N ALA A 24 9.44 -16.04 30.03
CA ALA A 24 8.32 -16.12 29.11
C ALA A 24 8.30 -14.85 28.24
N ALA A 25 8.55 -15.02 26.94
CA ALA A 25 8.63 -13.94 25.96
C ALA A 25 7.39 -13.02 26.00
N TRP A 26 7.60 -11.75 25.63
CA TRP A 26 6.69 -10.64 25.89
C TRP A 26 5.99 -10.12 24.60
N ALA A 27 4.62 -10.13 24.50
CA ALA A 27 3.81 -10.42 23.27
C ALA A 27 2.28 -9.91 23.17
N GLY A 28 1.73 -9.25 22.09
CA GLY A 28 0.37 -8.61 21.93
C GLY A 28 -0.30 -8.65 20.51
N THR A 29 -1.65 -8.61 20.37
CA THR A 29 -2.40 -8.84 19.08
C THR A 29 -3.29 -7.66 18.63
N ILE A 30 -3.28 -7.29 17.33
CA ILE A 30 -4.26 -6.34 16.74
C ILE A 30 -5.62 -7.04 16.57
N THR A 31 -6.64 -6.56 17.28
CA THR A 31 -8.00 -7.15 17.24
C THR A 31 -8.86 -6.57 16.14
N GLY A 32 -8.51 -5.40 15.61
CA GLY A 32 -9.21 -4.80 14.48
C GLY A 32 -8.88 -3.34 14.23
N TRP A 33 -9.51 -2.79 13.22
CA TRP A 33 -9.56 -1.34 12.98
C TRP A 33 -10.45 -0.67 14.03
N ASP A 34 -9.95 0.38 14.68
CA ASP A 34 -10.79 1.22 15.52
C ASP A 34 -11.58 2.22 14.67
N MET A 35 -12.90 2.04 14.63
CA MET A 35 -13.81 2.88 13.85
C MET A 35 -14.47 4.00 14.67
N SER A 36 -14.02 4.26 15.90
CA SER A 36 -14.60 5.30 16.77
C SER A 36 -14.54 6.70 16.15
N ASN A 37 -13.48 7.01 15.39
CA ASN A 37 -13.31 8.25 14.65
C ASN A 37 -13.67 8.12 13.15
N VAL A 38 -14.46 7.12 12.77
CA VAL A 38 -14.73 6.81 11.36
C VAL A 38 -16.23 6.86 11.06
N THR A 39 -16.60 7.41 9.90
CA THR A 39 -17.96 7.28 9.35
C THR A 39 -17.88 6.61 7.99
N VAL A 40 -18.49 5.43 7.87
CA VAL A 40 -18.60 4.69 6.61
C VAL A 40 -19.70 5.31 5.76
N ALA A 41 -19.49 5.46 4.46
CA ALA A 41 -20.56 5.81 3.53
C ALA A 41 -21.78 4.89 3.74
N PRO A 42 -23.01 5.41 3.81
CA PRO A 42 -24.19 4.58 4.03
C PRO A 42 -24.52 3.73 2.80
N ALA A 43 -25.09 2.55 3.05
CA ALA A 43 -25.66 1.68 2.01
C ALA A 43 -27.01 2.26 1.48
N PRO A 44 -27.51 1.83 0.31
CA PRO A 44 -27.01 0.75 -0.56
C PRO A 44 -25.72 1.11 -1.31
N TYR A 45 -24.88 0.09 -1.55
CA TYR A 45 -23.69 0.22 -2.39
C TYR A 45 -23.97 -0.32 -3.79
N THR A 46 -23.52 0.43 -4.79
CA THR A 46 -23.60 0.07 -6.21
C THR A 46 -22.24 -0.44 -6.65
N GLU A 47 -22.23 -1.57 -7.35
CA GLU A 47 -20.99 -2.15 -7.88
C GLU A 47 -20.24 -1.15 -8.78
N TYR A 48 -18.91 -1.22 -8.76
CA TYR A 48 -17.97 -0.35 -9.47
C TYR A 48 -17.96 1.12 -9.04
N VAL A 49 -18.78 1.53 -8.06
CA VAL A 49 -18.73 2.87 -7.48
C VAL A 49 -17.68 2.93 -6.37
N THR A 50 -16.92 4.03 -6.32
CA THR A 50 -15.97 4.29 -5.22
C THR A 50 -16.69 4.94 -4.04
N TYR A 51 -16.57 4.33 -2.87
CA TYR A 51 -17.07 4.82 -1.60
C TYR A 51 -15.93 5.13 -0.63
N THR A 52 -16.26 5.81 0.45
CA THR A 52 -15.29 6.28 1.44
C THR A 52 -15.72 5.98 2.88
N SER A 53 -14.77 5.59 3.70
CA SER A 53 -14.86 5.64 5.15
C SER A 53 -14.09 6.88 5.61
N THR A 54 -14.82 7.92 5.98
CA THR A 54 -14.25 9.21 6.36
C THR A 54 -13.54 9.10 7.70
N LEU A 55 -12.26 9.48 7.73
CA LEU A 55 -11.45 9.54 8.93
C LEU A 55 -11.60 10.93 9.55
N PHE A 56 -11.86 10.97 10.85
CA PHE A 56 -11.92 12.20 11.63
C PHE A 56 -10.76 12.31 12.59
N THR A 57 -10.36 13.52 12.93
CA THR A 57 -9.25 13.79 13.86
C THR A 57 -9.58 13.39 15.31
N SER A 58 -10.86 13.16 15.62
CA SER A 58 -11.31 12.72 16.95
C SER A 58 -12.66 11.97 16.88
N PRO A 59 -13.04 11.25 17.94
CA PRO A 59 -14.35 10.61 18.05
C PRO A 59 -15.55 11.57 18.01
N ALA A 60 -15.34 12.88 18.19
CA ALA A 60 -16.39 13.88 18.03
C ALA A 60 -16.80 14.11 16.57
N LYS A 61 -15.98 13.63 15.61
CA LYS A 61 -16.26 13.64 14.17
C LYS A 61 -16.60 15.02 13.58
N THR A 62 -15.87 16.04 14.03
CA THR A 62 -16.06 17.43 13.57
C THR A 62 -15.13 17.82 12.42
N THR A 63 -13.89 17.31 12.41
CA THR A 63 -12.86 17.64 11.42
C THR A 63 -12.32 16.37 10.76
N THR A 64 -12.20 16.38 9.44
CA THR A 64 -11.66 15.27 8.62
C THR A 64 -10.33 15.67 7.96
N ASN A 65 -9.43 14.71 7.85
CA ASN A 65 -8.07 14.84 7.29
C ASN A 65 -7.73 13.70 6.31
N GLY A 66 -8.62 12.73 6.11
CA GLY A 66 -8.42 11.67 5.15
C GLY A 66 -9.59 10.71 5.08
N VAL A 67 -9.45 9.71 4.21
CA VAL A 67 -10.46 8.67 3.98
C VAL A 67 -9.79 7.33 3.73
N ILE A 68 -10.47 6.24 4.09
CA ILE A 68 -10.22 4.93 3.49
C ILE A 68 -11.15 4.78 2.29
N THR A 69 -10.62 4.54 1.10
CA THR A 69 -11.45 4.38 -0.11
C THR A 69 -11.57 2.92 -0.52
N TRP A 70 -12.72 2.57 -1.09
CA TRP A 70 -12.89 1.28 -1.78
C TRP A 70 -13.78 1.43 -3.01
N LYS A 71 -13.51 0.64 -4.04
CA LYS A 71 -14.42 0.47 -5.20
C LYS A 71 -15.27 -0.76 -4.89
N GLU A 72 -16.58 -0.58 -4.79
CA GLU A 72 -17.51 -1.65 -4.41
C GLU A 72 -17.49 -2.76 -5.46
N THR A 73 -16.83 -3.88 -5.16
CA THR A 73 -16.61 -5.01 -6.08
C THR A 73 -16.29 -6.24 -5.24
N ASP A 74 -15.12 -6.87 -5.42
CA ASP A 74 -14.54 -7.86 -4.51
C ASP A 74 -14.01 -7.23 -3.21
N VAL A 75 -13.93 -5.88 -3.18
CA VAL A 75 -13.77 -5.09 -1.96
C VAL A 75 -15.13 -4.59 -1.50
N LYS A 76 -15.39 -4.72 -0.20
CA LYS A 76 -16.65 -4.34 0.48
C LYS A 76 -16.41 -3.30 1.56
N ALA A 77 -17.49 -2.64 1.97
CA ALA A 77 -17.47 -1.78 3.16
C ALA A 77 -16.94 -2.55 4.40
N PRO A 78 -16.13 -1.91 5.27
CA PRO A 78 -15.75 -0.50 5.26
C PRO A 78 -14.45 -0.19 4.48
N GLY A 79 -13.99 -1.12 3.63
CA GLY A 79 -12.78 -0.97 2.80
C GLY A 79 -11.48 -1.44 3.45
N MET A 80 -11.47 -1.79 4.74
CA MET A 80 -10.31 -2.30 5.46
C MET A 80 -10.70 -3.26 6.59
N LYS A 81 -9.91 -4.34 6.76
CA LYS A 81 -9.96 -5.28 7.88
C LYS A 81 -8.55 -5.69 8.35
N VAL A 82 -8.52 -6.34 9.50
CA VAL A 82 -7.34 -7.02 10.05
C VAL A 82 -7.60 -8.52 10.00
N VAL A 83 -6.69 -9.26 9.37
CA VAL A 83 -6.70 -10.72 9.35
C VAL A 83 -5.69 -11.24 10.37
N ASN A 84 -6.18 -11.99 11.36
CA ASN A 84 -5.36 -12.55 12.44
C ASN A 84 -4.92 -13.99 12.22
N LYS A 85 -5.50 -14.65 11.22
CA LYS A 85 -5.17 -16.03 10.85
C LYS A 85 -5.62 -16.24 9.41
N ASP A 86 -4.70 -16.01 8.48
CA ASP A 86 -4.83 -16.48 7.12
C ASP A 86 -5.08 -17.99 7.11
N ASP A 87 -6.01 -18.46 6.30
CA ASP A 87 -6.50 -19.84 6.31
C ASP A 87 -5.52 -20.83 5.65
N VAL A 88 -4.66 -20.36 4.75
CA VAL A 88 -3.62 -21.16 4.07
C VAL A 88 -2.29 -21.09 4.83
N THR A 89 -1.83 -19.89 5.15
CA THR A 89 -0.47 -19.64 5.65
C THR A 89 -0.40 -19.39 7.15
N GLY A 90 -1.54 -19.09 7.80
CA GLY A 90 -1.58 -18.65 9.20
C GLY A 90 -1.00 -17.26 9.45
N LEU A 91 -0.57 -16.55 8.41
CA LEU A 91 -0.03 -15.20 8.50
C LEU A 91 -1.08 -14.19 8.95
N LYS A 92 -0.61 -13.02 9.39
CA LYS A 92 -1.46 -11.89 9.75
C LYS A 92 -1.22 -10.72 8.81
N CYS A 93 -2.27 -9.99 8.48
CA CYS A 93 -2.15 -8.81 7.62
C CYS A 93 -3.22 -7.76 7.90
N ILE A 94 -2.95 -6.56 7.41
CA ILE A 94 -3.89 -5.44 7.31
C ILE A 94 -4.17 -5.26 5.82
N MET A 95 -5.44 -5.38 5.43
CA MET A 95 -5.84 -5.48 4.04
C MET A 95 -7.28 -4.99 3.84
N THR A 96 -7.79 -5.05 2.61
CA THR A 96 -9.18 -4.73 2.30
C THR A 96 -10.18 -5.74 2.86
N THR A 97 -11.38 -5.27 3.21
CA THR A 97 -12.55 -6.14 3.48
C THR A 97 -13.15 -6.62 2.18
N GLY A 98 -13.69 -7.84 2.15
CA GLY A 98 -14.43 -8.35 1.00
C GLY A 98 -14.22 -9.85 0.81
N TYR A 99 -14.35 -10.33 -0.41
CA TYR A 99 -14.19 -11.74 -0.77
C TYR A 99 -13.06 -11.93 -1.77
N ASN A 100 -12.51 -13.14 -1.84
CA ASN A 100 -11.57 -13.53 -2.89
C ASN A 100 -12.34 -13.65 -4.23
N PRO A 101 -11.98 -12.88 -5.28
CA PRO A 101 -12.73 -12.89 -6.54
C PRO A 101 -12.63 -14.20 -7.34
N TYR A 102 -11.71 -15.10 -6.98
CA TYR A 102 -11.48 -16.35 -7.70
C TYR A 102 -12.31 -17.53 -7.16
N ASP A 103 -12.59 -17.55 -5.86
CA ASP A 103 -13.31 -18.65 -5.19
C ASP A 103 -14.46 -18.20 -4.27
N PHE A 104 -14.68 -16.88 -4.15
CA PHE A 104 -15.74 -16.26 -3.35
C PHE A 104 -15.66 -16.52 -1.83
N SER A 105 -14.53 -17.04 -1.34
CA SER A 105 -14.25 -17.14 0.10
C SER A 105 -14.02 -15.76 0.73
N ASP A 106 -13.98 -15.68 2.07
CA ASP A 106 -13.56 -14.44 2.74
C ASP A 106 -12.14 -14.08 2.29
N LYS A 107 -11.89 -12.80 1.98
CA LYS A 107 -10.61 -12.37 1.40
C LYS A 107 -9.44 -12.58 2.38
N MET A 108 -8.35 -13.24 1.98
CA MET A 108 -7.22 -13.62 2.85
C MET A 108 -5.88 -13.02 2.40
N CYS A 109 -4.88 -13.06 3.29
CA CYS A 109 -3.55 -12.50 3.04
C CYS A 109 -2.86 -13.21 1.87
N SER A 110 -3.07 -14.52 1.73
CA SER A 110 -2.49 -15.37 0.70
C SER A 110 -3.22 -15.36 -0.64
N ASP A 111 -4.35 -14.63 -0.79
CA ASP A 111 -5.11 -14.65 -2.04
C ASP A 111 -4.22 -14.26 -3.24
N PRO A 112 -4.56 -14.69 -4.46
CA PRO A 112 -3.73 -14.42 -5.64
C PRO A 112 -3.46 -12.93 -5.91
N LEU A 113 -2.53 -12.64 -6.81
CA LEU A 113 -2.35 -11.27 -7.32
C LEU A 113 -3.67 -10.74 -7.90
N GLN A 114 -3.84 -9.42 -7.97
CA GLN A 114 -5.07 -8.77 -8.49
C GLN A 114 -6.37 -9.06 -7.71
N SER A 115 -6.31 -9.69 -6.54
CA SER A 115 -7.47 -9.85 -5.62
C SER A 115 -7.79 -8.61 -4.77
N SER A 116 -7.47 -7.40 -5.26
CA SER A 116 -7.74 -6.12 -4.59
C SER A 116 -7.35 -6.00 -3.11
N LYS A 117 -6.32 -6.72 -2.64
CA LYS A 117 -5.94 -6.79 -1.20
C LYS A 117 -5.47 -5.49 -0.57
N ARG A 118 -5.06 -4.50 -1.36
CA ARG A 118 -4.41 -3.30 -0.82
C ARG A 118 -5.43 -2.30 -0.29
N TRP A 119 -5.43 -2.08 1.02
CA TRP A 119 -6.29 -1.06 1.64
C TRP A 119 -5.80 0.34 1.26
N LYS A 120 -6.72 1.24 0.93
CA LYS A 120 -6.39 2.54 0.32
C LYS A 120 -6.60 3.67 1.31
N VAL A 121 -5.54 4.39 1.66
CA VAL A 121 -5.61 5.64 2.44
C VAL A 121 -5.44 6.80 1.49
N LYS A 122 -6.36 7.75 1.52
CA LYS A 122 -6.24 9.00 0.77
C LYS A 122 -6.15 10.17 1.73
N GLY A 123 -5.09 10.96 1.60
CA GLY A 123 -4.93 12.20 2.36
C GLY A 123 -5.74 13.34 1.75
N THR A 124 -6.27 14.20 2.61
CA THR A 124 -7.03 15.39 2.19
C THR A 124 -6.60 16.59 3.02
N ASN A 125 -6.54 17.78 2.41
CA ASN A 125 -6.32 19.06 3.09
C ASN A 125 -4.94 19.22 3.76
N GLY A 126 -3.96 18.40 3.36
CA GLY A 126 -2.58 18.47 3.79
C GLY A 126 -2.29 18.33 5.28
N GLN A 127 -3.22 17.74 6.02
CA GLN A 127 -3.04 17.42 7.43
C GLN A 127 -2.54 15.98 7.61
N PRO A 128 -1.90 15.66 8.75
CA PRO A 128 -1.57 14.28 9.08
C PRO A 128 -2.83 13.42 9.12
N ILE A 129 -2.76 12.16 8.69
CA ILE A 129 -3.87 11.20 8.65
C ILE A 129 -3.67 10.16 9.74
N ASP A 130 -4.69 9.92 10.57
CA ASP A 130 -4.62 8.97 11.67
C ASP A 130 -5.48 7.73 11.41
N VAL A 131 -4.85 6.56 11.44
CA VAL A 131 -5.53 5.26 11.39
C VAL A 131 -5.32 4.55 12.71
N TYR A 132 -6.41 4.29 13.42
CA TYR A 132 -6.40 3.74 14.77
C TYR A 132 -6.57 2.22 14.75
N PHE A 133 -5.81 1.51 15.56
CA PHE A 133 -5.89 0.05 15.67
C PHE A 133 -6.21 -0.35 17.09
N LYS A 134 -7.17 -1.26 17.26
CA LYS A 134 -7.44 -1.90 18.55
C LYS A 134 -6.46 -3.04 18.78
N VAL A 135 -6.01 -3.17 20.01
CA VAL A 135 -5.06 -4.19 20.43
C VAL A 135 -5.60 -4.92 21.65
N ALA A 136 -5.47 -6.24 21.67
CA ALA A 136 -5.71 -7.03 22.87
C ALA A 136 -4.48 -6.95 23.79
N THR A 137 -4.71 -6.75 25.08
CA THR A 137 -3.68 -6.98 26.09
C THR A 137 -3.57 -8.49 26.31
N ASP A 138 -2.66 -9.14 25.58
CA ASP A 138 -2.45 -10.59 25.64
C ASP A 138 -0.96 -10.96 25.77
N THR A 139 -0.59 -12.17 25.33
CA THR A 139 0.77 -12.72 25.44
C THR A 139 1.31 -13.20 24.09
N TYR A 140 0.85 -12.68 22.94
CA TYR A 140 1.24 -13.12 21.58
C TYR A 140 2.00 -12.09 20.74
N THR A 141 3.27 -12.29 20.37
CA THR A 141 3.95 -11.33 19.48
C THR A 141 3.38 -11.54 18.09
N SER A 142 2.78 -10.50 17.55
CA SER A 142 2.06 -10.58 16.29
C SER A 142 2.69 -9.65 15.26
N ILE A 143 2.99 -10.22 14.10
CA ILE A 143 3.64 -9.55 12.98
C ILE A 143 2.59 -9.47 11.86
N TYR A 144 2.28 -8.26 11.42
CA TYR A 144 1.24 -7.99 10.42
C TYR A 144 1.88 -7.41 9.16
N ASN A 145 1.68 -8.06 8.02
CA ASN A 145 1.97 -7.41 6.73
C ASN A 145 0.90 -6.35 6.44
N SER A 146 1.30 -5.10 6.21
CA SER A 146 0.41 -4.06 5.73
C SER A 146 0.48 -3.97 4.22
N MET A 147 -0.60 -4.41 3.56
CA MET A 147 -0.74 -4.28 2.11
C MET A 147 -1.47 -2.99 1.80
N GLN A 148 -0.76 -1.89 1.56
CA GLN A 148 -1.37 -0.56 1.51
C GLN A 148 -1.24 0.09 0.12
N LYS A 149 -2.20 0.95 -0.23
CA LYS A 149 -2.03 2.04 -1.20
C LYS A 149 -2.22 3.37 -0.46
N LEU A 150 -1.29 4.30 -0.62
CA LEU A 150 -1.39 5.68 -0.17
C LEU A 150 -1.67 6.57 -1.39
N THR A 151 -2.66 7.45 -1.29
CA THR A 151 -3.09 8.32 -2.38
C THR A 151 -2.92 9.78 -1.97
N ASP A 152 -2.23 10.55 -2.82
CA ASP A 152 -2.23 12.01 -2.72
C ASP A 152 -3.57 12.54 -3.25
N GLY A 153 -4.45 12.86 -2.30
CA GLY A 153 -5.76 13.46 -2.56
C GLY A 153 -5.82 14.95 -2.27
N ASP A 154 -4.67 15.61 -2.09
CA ASP A 154 -4.60 17.02 -1.73
C ASP A 154 -4.56 17.91 -2.98
N VAL A 155 -4.75 19.22 -2.80
CA VAL A 155 -4.66 20.21 -3.89
C VAL A 155 -3.21 20.52 -4.28
N LYS A 156 -2.26 20.29 -3.36
CA LYS A 156 -0.82 20.45 -3.61
C LYS A 156 -0.16 19.08 -3.71
N LYS A 157 0.65 18.90 -4.74
CA LYS A 157 1.47 17.70 -4.95
C LYS A 157 2.36 17.42 -3.73
N TRP A 158 2.35 16.18 -3.27
CA TRP A 158 3.27 15.72 -2.24
C TRP A 158 4.66 15.49 -2.84
N LYS A 159 5.71 15.83 -2.09
CA LYS A 159 7.07 15.40 -2.38
C LYS A 159 7.39 14.01 -1.84
N GLY A 160 6.50 13.44 -1.05
CA GLY A 160 6.63 12.14 -0.41
C GLY A 160 5.80 12.08 0.86
N PHE A 161 6.12 11.15 1.76
CA PHE A 161 5.44 11.02 3.04
C PHE A 161 6.39 10.59 4.17
N ARG A 162 5.93 10.78 5.41
CA ARG A 162 6.46 10.10 6.59
C ARG A 162 5.31 9.37 7.27
N ALA A 163 5.55 8.19 7.82
CA ALA A 163 4.60 7.50 8.70
C ALA A 163 5.24 7.26 10.07
N GLU A 164 4.45 7.38 11.13
CA GLU A 164 4.90 7.16 12.50
C GLU A 164 3.89 6.29 13.25
N LEU A 165 4.40 5.40 14.10
CA LEU A 165 3.60 4.68 15.07
C LEU A 165 3.53 5.48 16.37
N GLY A 166 2.44 5.35 17.13
CA GLY A 166 2.28 6.06 18.39
C GLY A 166 0.90 5.92 19.00
N PHE A 167 0.55 6.87 19.86
CA PHE A 167 -0.62 6.83 20.72
C PHE A 167 -1.34 8.17 20.69
N MET A 168 -2.66 8.17 20.83
CA MET A 168 -3.43 9.41 21.00
C MET A 168 -3.73 9.62 22.48
N VAL A 169 -3.00 10.54 23.09
CA VAL A 169 -3.10 10.85 24.53
C VAL A 169 -3.76 12.22 24.67
N ASN A 170 -4.96 12.26 25.24
CA ASN A 170 -5.74 13.50 25.41
C ASN A 170 -5.91 14.29 24.09
N GLY A 171 -6.10 13.59 22.97
CA GLY A 171 -6.24 14.21 21.63
C GLY A 171 -4.92 14.64 20.98
N VAL A 172 -3.78 14.38 21.61
CA VAL A 172 -2.44 14.70 21.09
C VAL A 172 -1.72 13.42 20.71
N PHE A 173 -1.19 13.37 19.49
CA PHE A 173 -0.36 12.25 19.06
C PHE A 173 0.98 12.26 19.76
N THR A 174 1.27 11.17 20.43
CA THR A 174 2.53 10.89 21.11
C THR A 174 3.18 9.73 20.40
N LYS A 175 4.32 10.00 19.74
CA LYS A 175 5.08 8.99 18.99
C LYS A 175 5.49 7.82 19.90
N SER A 176 5.47 6.60 19.36
CA SER A 176 6.07 5.42 20.00
C SER A 176 7.57 5.61 20.20
N LYS A 177 8.16 4.79 21.06
CA LYS A 177 9.59 4.81 21.36
C LYS A 177 10.16 3.41 21.21
N ALA A 178 11.36 3.34 20.67
CA ALA A 178 12.16 2.12 20.63
C ALA A 178 12.07 1.28 21.92
N GLY A 179 11.71 0.02 21.77
CA GLY A 179 11.57 -0.94 22.86
C GLY A 179 10.22 -0.92 23.57
N ASP A 180 9.25 -0.10 23.14
CA ASP A 180 7.87 -0.13 23.68
C ASP A 180 7.02 -1.28 23.13
N GLY A 181 7.57 -2.07 22.22
CA GLY A 181 6.91 -3.26 21.68
C GLY A 181 5.94 -2.99 20.53
N LEU A 182 5.91 -1.77 20.00
CA LEU A 182 5.27 -1.40 18.75
C LEU A 182 6.35 -0.97 17.75
N GLY A 183 6.34 -1.50 16.53
CA GLY A 183 7.30 -1.02 15.56
C GLY A 183 7.20 -1.61 14.16
N PHE A 184 7.83 -0.93 13.21
CA PHE A 184 8.08 -1.44 11.87
C PHE A 184 9.18 -2.50 11.90
N THR A 185 8.92 -3.59 11.19
CA THR A 185 9.74 -4.80 11.25
C THR A 185 9.93 -5.43 9.89
N ASP A 186 10.86 -6.37 9.80
CA ASP A 186 10.88 -7.33 8.71
C ASP A 186 9.80 -8.42 8.90
N LYS A 187 9.69 -9.33 7.92
CA LYS A 187 8.72 -10.44 7.97
C LYS A 187 8.93 -11.45 9.11
N LYS A 188 10.04 -11.33 9.87
CA LYS A 188 10.35 -12.16 11.04
C LYS A 188 10.14 -11.40 12.35
N GLY A 189 9.63 -10.16 12.31
CA GLY A 189 9.38 -9.34 13.48
C GLY A 189 10.64 -8.68 14.05
N ARG A 190 11.72 -8.59 13.27
CA ARG A 190 12.92 -7.85 13.69
C ARG A 190 12.71 -6.37 13.41
N PHE A 191 12.79 -5.55 14.46
CA PHE A 191 12.67 -4.09 14.35
C PHE A 191 13.74 -3.50 13.45
N PHE A 192 13.30 -2.58 12.58
CA PHE A 192 14.22 -1.80 11.79
C PHE A 192 14.95 -0.79 12.67
N THR A 193 16.25 -0.61 12.47
CA THR A 193 17.03 0.42 13.17
C THR A 193 17.34 1.57 12.23
N THR A 194 17.89 1.26 11.05
CA THR A 194 18.13 2.21 9.95
C THR A 194 18.15 1.42 8.64
N THR A 195 16.98 0.91 8.25
CA THR A 195 16.83 0.04 7.08
C THR A 195 16.31 0.83 5.89
N SER A 196 16.76 0.49 4.69
CA SER A 196 16.29 1.12 3.45
C SER A 196 15.71 0.09 2.49
N SER A 197 14.67 0.47 1.74
CA SER A 197 14.08 -0.37 0.71
C SER A 197 15.05 -0.72 -0.42
N ALA A 198 16.16 0.02 -0.57
CA ALA A 198 17.21 -0.30 -1.55
C ALA A 198 17.88 -1.67 -1.32
N VAL A 199 17.85 -2.18 -0.09
CA VAL A 199 18.47 -3.48 0.28
C VAL A 199 17.45 -4.51 0.76
N GLN A 200 16.16 -4.19 0.66
CA GLN A 200 15.07 -5.08 1.05
C GLN A 200 14.30 -5.54 -0.18
N SER A 201 13.73 -6.75 -0.11
CA SER A 201 12.76 -7.18 -1.12
C SER A 201 11.50 -6.31 -1.04
N ALA A 202 10.83 -6.11 -2.18
CA ALA A 202 9.60 -5.33 -2.21
C ALA A 202 8.47 -5.89 -1.32
N GLU A 203 8.49 -7.20 -1.08
CA GLU A 203 7.62 -7.93 -0.14
C GLU A 203 7.82 -7.52 1.34
N VAL A 204 8.98 -6.95 1.69
CA VAL A 204 9.34 -6.60 3.07
C VAL A 204 9.19 -5.10 3.30
N LEU A 205 9.79 -4.27 2.45
CA LEU A 205 9.77 -2.82 2.59
C LEU A 205 9.82 -2.16 1.21
N SER A 206 8.74 -1.49 0.81
CA SER A 206 8.72 -0.79 -0.48
C SER A 206 7.68 0.34 -0.55
N ALA A 207 7.94 1.26 -1.48
CA ALA A 207 7.04 2.32 -1.91
C ALA A 207 7.11 2.39 -3.45
N LEU A 208 6.21 1.68 -4.13
CA LEU A 208 6.22 1.50 -5.59
C LEU A 208 4.90 1.95 -6.20
N PHE A 209 4.96 2.67 -7.31
CA PHE A 209 3.77 2.89 -8.15
C PHE A 209 3.41 1.61 -8.91
N ALA A 210 2.23 1.60 -9.54
CA ALA A 210 1.74 0.45 -10.31
C ALA A 210 2.76 -0.02 -11.36
N GLN A 211 2.92 -1.34 -11.50
CA GLN A 211 3.91 -1.92 -12.43
C GLN A 211 3.60 -1.56 -13.88
N GLY A 212 2.31 -1.51 -14.24
CA GLY A 212 1.86 -1.15 -15.58
C GLY A 212 2.27 0.25 -16.00
N LEU A 213 2.66 1.13 -15.08
CA LEU A 213 3.19 2.45 -15.41
C LEU A 213 4.69 2.41 -15.73
N ALA A 214 5.47 1.64 -14.99
CA ALA A 214 6.92 1.59 -15.12
C ALA A 214 7.48 0.33 -14.46
N GLY A 215 8.39 -0.36 -15.14
CA GLY A 215 9.05 -1.58 -14.68
C GLY A 215 9.31 -2.60 -15.78
N PRO A 216 10.28 -3.51 -15.58
CA PRO A 216 10.42 -4.68 -16.44
C PRO A 216 9.25 -5.63 -16.27
N ALA A 217 9.03 -6.48 -17.27
CA ALA A 217 8.18 -7.64 -17.13
C ALA A 217 8.75 -8.57 -16.04
N ASP A 218 7.87 -9.16 -15.24
CA ASP A 218 8.21 -10.12 -14.20
C ASP A 218 7.17 -11.26 -14.17
N ALA A 219 7.39 -12.24 -13.29
CA ALA A 219 6.50 -13.41 -13.19
C ALA A 219 5.04 -13.06 -12.86
N ASN A 220 4.79 -11.90 -12.23
CA ASN A 220 3.46 -11.43 -11.86
C ASN A 220 2.90 -10.40 -12.86
N HIS A 221 3.74 -9.85 -13.73
CA HIS A 221 3.37 -8.85 -14.72
C HIS A 221 4.11 -9.13 -16.05
N PRO A 222 3.52 -9.89 -16.97
CA PRO A 222 4.20 -10.36 -18.17
C PRO A 222 4.50 -9.25 -19.19
N SER A 223 3.87 -8.09 -19.06
CA SER A 223 4.12 -6.90 -19.88
C SER A 223 5.02 -5.90 -19.15
N THR A 224 5.85 -5.16 -19.90
CA THR A 224 6.62 -4.03 -19.36
C THR A 224 5.72 -2.84 -19.03
N GLY A 225 6.18 -1.98 -18.12
CA GLY A 225 5.51 -0.73 -17.79
C GLY A 225 5.45 0.24 -18.98
N TYR A 226 4.40 1.06 -19.03
CA TYR A 226 4.08 1.94 -20.13
C TYR A 226 5.10 3.08 -20.34
N PHE A 227 5.44 3.84 -19.29
CA PHE A 227 6.34 5.00 -19.40
C PHE A 227 7.82 4.62 -19.39
N ASP A 228 8.20 3.59 -18.63
CA ASP A 228 9.57 3.11 -18.52
C ASP A 228 9.58 1.57 -18.43
N PRO A 229 10.00 0.85 -19.48
CA PRO A 229 9.97 -0.61 -19.48
C PRO A 229 11.12 -1.24 -18.67
N LYS A 230 12.04 -0.45 -18.11
CA LYS A 230 13.28 -0.93 -17.49
C LYS A 230 13.32 -0.69 -15.98
N TYR A 231 12.83 0.45 -15.51
CA TYR A 231 12.92 0.84 -14.10
C TYR A 231 11.54 1.15 -13.52
N ARG A 232 11.29 0.70 -12.28
CA ARG A 232 10.05 1.01 -11.55
C ARG A 232 9.98 2.50 -11.22
N PHE A 233 8.78 3.06 -11.21
CA PHE A 233 8.52 4.30 -10.46
C PHE A 233 8.41 3.97 -8.98
N SER A 234 9.09 4.75 -8.14
CA SER A 234 9.20 4.45 -6.71
C SER A 234 9.61 5.64 -5.87
N TYR A 235 9.44 5.50 -4.56
CA TYR A 235 10.22 6.22 -3.56
C TYR A 235 11.23 5.27 -2.91
N LEU A 236 12.42 5.79 -2.57
CA LEU A 236 13.24 5.13 -1.55
C LEU A 236 12.49 5.24 -0.22
N LEU A 237 12.31 4.13 0.48
CA LEU A 237 11.66 4.10 1.78
C LEU A 237 12.67 3.73 2.86
N ASN A 238 12.88 4.64 3.81
CA ASN A 238 13.74 4.41 4.97
C ASN A 238 12.88 4.09 6.17
N ALA A 239 13.32 3.14 6.98
CA ALA A 239 12.58 2.63 8.13
C ALA A 239 13.47 2.58 9.38
N THR A 240 12.88 3.04 10.48
CA THR A 240 13.31 2.78 11.86
C THR A 240 12.19 2.03 12.57
N GLU A 241 12.37 1.70 13.84
CA GLU A 241 11.35 1.01 14.64
C GLU A 241 10.04 1.80 14.66
N ASP A 242 10.12 3.12 14.86
CA ASP A 242 8.94 3.98 15.06
C ASP A 242 8.54 4.81 13.83
N GLY A 243 9.25 4.67 12.71
CA GLY A 243 9.07 5.57 11.57
C GLY A 243 9.36 4.98 10.20
N LEU A 244 8.57 5.38 9.23
CA LEU A 244 8.86 5.26 7.80
C LEU A 244 9.02 6.65 7.21
N ASP A 245 9.98 6.84 6.32
CA ASP A 245 10.28 8.13 5.72
C ASP A 245 10.70 7.94 4.26
N THR A 246 10.01 8.61 3.34
CA THR A 246 10.42 8.59 1.92
C THR A 246 11.63 9.50 1.70
N GLY A 247 12.64 8.94 1.02
CA GLY A 247 13.68 9.71 0.34
C GLY A 247 13.16 10.35 -0.95
N LEU A 248 14.05 10.49 -1.93
CA LEU A 248 13.70 11.04 -3.25
C LEU A 248 12.79 10.09 -4.02
N ILE A 249 11.88 10.67 -4.81
CA ILE A 249 11.16 9.95 -5.86
C ILE A 249 12.16 9.53 -6.96
N SER A 250 11.89 8.42 -7.64
CA SER A 250 12.79 7.91 -8.66
C SER A 250 12.96 8.92 -9.81
N SER A 251 14.18 9.03 -10.32
CA SER A 251 14.53 10.05 -11.31
C SER A 251 13.73 9.94 -12.61
N ASN A 252 13.35 8.72 -13.00
CA ASN A 252 12.53 8.48 -14.18
C ASN A 252 11.07 8.96 -14.00
N TYR A 253 10.50 8.86 -12.79
CA TYR A 253 9.21 9.49 -12.51
C TYR A 253 9.36 11.01 -12.51
N TYR A 254 10.36 11.53 -11.78
CA TYR A 254 10.55 12.97 -11.64
C TYR A 254 10.76 13.68 -12.98
N ALA A 255 11.51 13.05 -13.89
CA ALA A 255 11.74 13.58 -15.23
C ALA A 255 10.47 13.74 -16.07
N LEU A 256 9.43 12.94 -15.79
CA LEU A 256 8.17 12.97 -16.54
C LEU A 256 7.09 13.83 -15.87
N PHE A 257 7.01 13.80 -14.54
CA PHE A 257 5.87 14.35 -13.80
C PHE A 257 6.23 15.34 -12.70
N GLY A 258 7.53 15.48 -12.39
CA GLY A 258 8.03 16.23 -11.24
C GLY A 258 7.68 15.53 -9.92
N ASP A 259 7.14 16.29 -8.97
CA ASP A 259 6.66 15.77 -7.69
C ASP A 259 5.47 14.80 -7.88
N TRP A 260 5.10 14.06 -6.82
CA TRP A 260 4.02 13.07 -6.87
C TRP A 260 2.71 13.73 -7.32
N ASN A 261 2.07 13.18 -8.35
CA ASN A 261 0.79 13.68 -8.81
C ASN A 261 -0.28 13.47 -7.73
N ASN A 262 -1.02 14.53 -7.44
CA ASN A 262 -2.27 14.40 -6.74
C ASN A 262 -3.37 13.91 -7.71
N LEU A 263 -4.41 13.31 -7.16
CA LEU A 263 -5.49 12.68 -7.92
C LEU A 263 -6.18 13.65 -8.90
N SER A 264 -6.26 14.94 -8.57
CA SER A 264 -6.87 15.97 -9.43
C SER A 264 -5.97 16.47 -10.56
N SER A 265 -4.70 16.07 -10.62
CA SER A 265 -3.76 16.55 -11.63
C SER A 265 -2.91 15.43 -12.25
N VAL A 266 -3.41 14.20 -12.18
CA VAL A 266 -2.87 13.12 -13.01
C VAL A 266 -3.18 13.41 -14.49
N PRO A 267 -2.28 13.05 -15.42
CA PRO A 267 -2.57 13.13 -16.85
C PRO A 267 -3.78 12.29 -17.24
N TRP A 268 -4.49 12.74 -18.25
CA TRP A 268 -5.53 11.97 -18.92
C TRP A 268 -4.95 11.08 -20.01
N ALA A 269 -5.61 9.96 -20.25
CA ALA A 269 -5.17 8.90 -21.13
C ALA A 269 -6.27 8.39 -22.05
N TYR A 270 -5.85 7.72 -23.12
CA TYR A 270 -6.67 6.74 -23.84
C TYR A 270 -6.34 5.35 -23.34
N TYR A 271 -7.38 4.57 -23.05
CA TYR A 271 -7.31 3.17 -22.72
C TYR A 271 -8.01 2.32 -23.77
N TYR A 272 -7.49 1.13 -24.03
CA TYR A 272 -8.10 0.13 -24.91
C TYR A 272 -8.73 -0.98 -24.08
N ASP A 273 -10.03 -1.14 -24.22
CA ASP A 273 -10.83 -2.23 -23.68
C ASP A 273 -10.69 -3.44 -24.61
N ASN A 274 -9.78 -4.35 -24.25
CA ASN A 274 -9.41 -5.49 -25.08
C ASN A 274 -10.35 -6.69 -24.94
N ASP A 275 -11.24 -6.69 -23.95
CA ASP A 275 -12.22 -7.76 -23.71
C ASP A 275 -13.68 -7.28 -23.77
N ASP A 276 -13.89 -6.02 -24.18
CA ASP A 276 -15.19 -5.38 -24.33
C ASP A 276 -16.00 -5.35 -23.03
N ASN A 277 -15.27 -5.26 -21.91
CA ASN A 277 -15.82 -5.19 -20.58
C ASN A 277 -15.28 -3.97 -19.84
N ILE A 278 -16.06 -2.90 -19.83
CA ILE A 278 -15.75 -1.64 -19.13
C ILE A 278 -15.40 -1.78 -17.64
N ASN A 279 -15.69 -2.94 -17.03
CA ASN A 279 -15.42 -3.22 -15.64
C ASN A 279 -14.05 -3.87 -15.37
N THR A 280 -13.34 -4.32 -16.41
CA THR A 280 -11.98 -4.86 -16.31
C THR A 280 -10.94 -3.76 -16.50
N ASP A 281 -9.68 -4.07 -16.20
CA ASP A 281 -8.58 -3.11 -16.33
C ASP A 281 -8.23 -2.91 -17.81
N ASN A 282 -8.54 -1.74 -18.35
CA ASN A 282 -8.20 -1.38 -19.72
C ASN A 282 -6.71 -1.07 -19.90
N LEU A 283 -6.21 -1.26 -21.12
CA LEU A 283 -4.79 -1.10 -21.45
C LEU A 283 -4.45 0.35 -21.82
N LEU A 284 -3.51 0.98 -21.11
CA LEU A 284 -3.06 2.35 -21.39
C LEU A 284 -2.41 2.47 -22.78
N MET A 285 -2.98 3.26 -23.68
CA MET A 285 -2.52 3.38 -25.08
C MET A 285 -1.73 4.67 -25.34
N ALA A 286 -2.23 5.78 -24.80
CA ALA A 286 -1.66 7.11 -24.98
C ALA A 286 -2.00 7.98 -23.78
N ASN A 287 -1.25 9.06 -23.58
CA ASN A 287 -1.58 10.11 -22.62
C ASN A 287 -1.54 11.49 -23.28
N CYS A 288 -2.36 12.41 -22.78
CA CYS A 288 -2.32 13.80 -23.17
C CYS A 288 -1.05 14.45 -22.58
N ASP A 289 -0.21 15.01 -23.45
CA ASP A 289 1.00 15.77 -23.09
C ASP A 289 0.66 17.26 -22.99
N GLY A 290 -0.32 17.57 -22.15
CA GLY A 290 -0.88 18.90 -21.99
C GLY A 290 -2.05 18.88 -21.01
N ASN A 291 -2.77 19.98 -20.94
CA ASN A 291 -4.03 20.02 -20.21
C ASN A 291 -5.11 19.27 -20.98
N PHE A 292 -5.89 18.44 -20.29
CA PHE A 292 -7.06 17.78 -20.87
C PHE A 292 -8.31 18.50 -20.37
N VAL A 293 -9.11 18.99 -21.31
CA VAL A 293 -10.36 19.69 -21.03
C VAL A 293 -11.49 18.68 -21.12
N VAL A 294 -12.04 18.33 -19.96
CA VAL A 294 -13.22 17.47 -19.86
C VAL A 294 -14.43 18.28 -20.34
N THR A 295 -15.11 17.79 -21.37
CA THR A 295 -16.35 18.37 -21.91
C THR A 295 -17.59 17.65 -21.39
N ASP A 296 -17.46 16.38 -21.04
CA ASP A 296 -18.49 15.59 -20.37
C ASP A 296 -17.86 14.81 -19.20
N PRO A 297 -18.11 15.21 -17.94
CA PRO A 297 -17.55 14.54 -16.78
C PRO A 297 -18.20 13.19 -16.47
N VAL A 298 -19.38 12.89 -17.01
CA VAL A 298 -20.07 11.60 -16.81
C VAL A 298 -19.53 10.55 -17.77
N ALA A 299 -19.36 10.94 -19.03
CA ALA A 299 -18.76 10.08 -20.05
C ALA A 299 -17.22 10.09 -20.02
N GLU A 300 -16.62 10.92 -19.14
CA GLU A 300 -15.18 11.14 -19.07
C GLU A 300 -14.55 11.53 -20.42
N THR A 301 -15.31 12.26 -21.27
CA THR A 301 -14.86 12.68 -22.60
C THR A 301 -14.39 14.12 -22.61
N GLY A 302 -13.51 14.44 -23.56
CA GLY A 302 -12.88 15.75 -23.65
C GLY A 302 -11.86 15.83 -24.77
N TYR A 303 -11.03 16.87 -24.74
CA TYR A 303 -9.95 17.08 -25.70
C TYR A 303 -8.64 17.44 -25.02
N CYS A 304 -7.53 17.08 -25.67
CA CYS A 304 -6.19 17.43 -25.22
C CYS A 304 -5.80 18.78 -25.84
N GLU A 305 -5.43 19.77 -25.00
CA GLU A 305 -4.86 21.06 -25.45
C GLU A 305 -3.37 20.95 -25.84
N GLY A 306 -2.76 19.79 -25.58
CA GLY A 306 -1.42 19.43 -26.03
C GLY A 306 -1.45 18.42 -27.18
N THR A 307 -0.48 17.50 -27.16
CA THR A 307 -0.41 16.39 -28.12
C THR A 307 -0.71 15.07 -27.43
N TRP A 308 -1.47 14.20 -28.07
CA TRP A 308 -1.57 12.80 -27.64
C TRP A 308 -0.25 12.10 -27.94
N VAL A 309 0.36 11.52 -26.92
CA VAL A 309 1.62 10.79 -27.05
C VAL A 309 1.49 9.36 -26.56
N THR A 310 2.25 8.47 -27.19
CA THR A 310 2.40 7.09 -26.75
C THR A 310 3.86 6.79 -26.41
N TYR A 311 4.06 5.90 -25.44
CA TYR A 311 5.37 5.31 -25.11
C TYR A 311 5.47 3.87 -25.64
N ARG A 312 4.46 3.42 -26.38
CA ARG A 312 4.47 2.16 -27.11
C ARG A 312 5.40 2.26 -28.31
N SER A 313 5.99 1.14 -28.70
CA SER A 313 6.87 1.06 -29.87
C SER A 313 6.18 1.50 -31.16
N GLN A 314 4.86 1.29 -31.25
CA GLN A 314 3.99 1.86 -32.29
C GLN A 314 2.62 2.23 -31.70
N ALA A 315 1.93 3.18 -32.33
CA ALA A 315 0.56 3.51 -31.99
C ALA A 315 -0.40 2.46 -32.56
N GLY A 316 -1.42 2.08 -31.78
CA GLY A 316 -2.45 1.12 -32.20
C GLY A 316 -2.17 -0.31 -31.74
N LEU A 317 -2.69 -1.27 -32.49
CA LEU A 317 -2.63 -2.71 -32.19
C LEU A 317 -1.78 -3.45 -33.24
N ASP A 318 -1.16 -4.55 -32.82
CA ASP A 318 -0.45 -5.45 -33.72
C ASP A 318 -1.41 -6.34 -34.52
N ALA A 319 -0.84 -7.25 -35.33
CA ALA A 319 -1.62 -8.17 -36.16
C ALA A 319 -2.52 -9.14 -35.36
N ASN A 320 -2.28 -9.30 -34.07
CA ASN A 320 -3.08 -10.13 -33.16
C ASN A 320 -4.12 -9.32 -32.38
N GLY A 321 -4.24 -8.02 -32.65
CA GLY A 321 -5.13 -7.13 -31.90
C GLY A 321 -4.59 -6.76 -30.51
N LEU A 322 -3.30 -6.95 -30.24
CA LEU A 322 -2.69 -6.59 -28.97
C LEU A 322 -1.97 -5.25 -29.06
N PRO A 323 -2.01 -4.40 -28.02
CA PRO A 323 -1.19 -3.19 -27.99
C PRO A 323 0.29 -3.50 -28.11
N TYR A 324 0.99 -2.75 -28.97
CA TYR A 324 2.45 -2.86 -29.09
C TYR A 324 3.15 -2.65 -27.73
N PRO A 325 4.23 -3.39 -27.43
CA PRO A 325 4.95 -3.24 -26.17
C PRO A 325 5.55 -1.83 -26.04
N SER A 326 5.72 -1.39 -24.79
CA SER A 326 6.42 -0.12 -24.50
C SER A 326 7.91 -0.23 -24.79
N ASP A 327 8.46 0.80 -25.43
CA ASP A 327 9.90 1.03 -25.54
C ASP A 327 10.36 2.21 -24.67
N GLY A 328 9.44 2.85 -23.93
CA GLY A 328 9.72 4.00 -23.07
C GLY A 328 10.06 5.29 -23.83
N ILE A 329 9.87 5.33 -25.15
CA ILE A 329 10.17 6.51 -25.97
C ILE A 329 8.88 7.21 -26.32
N LYS A 330 8.74 8.46 -25.87
CA LYS A 330 7.63 9.36 -26.19
C LYS A 330 7.53 9.61 -27.70
N LYS A 331 6.38 9.32 -28.29
CA LYS A 331 6.07 9.54 -29.72
C LYS A 331 4.69 10.17 -29.86
N PRO A 332 4.48 11.09 -30.81
CA PRO A 332 3.12 11.57 -31.11
C PRO A 332 2.25 10.44 -31.66
N VAL A 333 0.98 10.42 -31.29
CA VAL A 333 -0.02 9.55 -31.90
C VAL A 333 -0.42 10.15 -33.26
N PRO A 334 -0.34 9.39 -34.38
CA PRO A 334 -0.79 9.86 -35.69
C PRO A 334 -2.27 10.25 -35.69
N ALA A 335 -2.62 11.28 -36.47
CA ALA A 335 -3.98 11.86 -36.46
C ALA A 335 -5.05 10.88 -36.97
N ASP A 336 -4.72 10.03 -37.94
CA ASP A 336 -5.58 8.97 -38.46
C ASP A 336 -5.84 7.88 -37.41
N VAL A 337 -4.81 7.47 -36.67
CA VAL A 337 -4.95 6.53 -35.55
C VAL A 337 -5.83 7.14 -34.46
N LEU A 338 -5.60 8.40 -34.09
CA LEU A 338 -6.42 9.09 -33.09
C LEU A 338 -7.90 9.19 -33.52
N ALA A 339 -8.17 9.53 -34.78
CA ALA A 339 -9.53 9.57 -35.32
C ALA A 339 -10.20 8.18 -35.29
N SER A 340 -9.43 7.11 -35.50
CA SER A 340 -9.92 5.73 -35.38
C SER A 340 -10.31 5.37 -33.95
N TRP A 341 -9.55 5.84 -32.95
CA TRP A 341 -9.88 5.62 -31.53
C TRP A 341 -11.13 6.40 -31.14
N GLN A 342 -11.23 7.66 -31.55
CA GLN A 342 -12.39 8.52 -31.25
C GLN A 342 -13.72 8.01 -31.82
N SER A 343 -13.67 7.21 -32.88
CA SER A 343 -14.85 6.60 -33.50
C SER A 343 -15.12 5.17 -33.02
N ASN A 344 -14.29 4.63 -32.12
CA ASN A 344 -14.38 3.25 -31.65
C ASN A 344 -14.64 3.19 -30.14
N ARG A 345 -15.77 2.61 -29.76
CA ARG A 345 -16.21 2.46 -28.35
C ARG A 345 -15.26 1.65 -27.46
N LEU A 346 -14.35 0.87 -28.04
CA LEU A 346 -13.32 0.14 -27.28
C LEU A 346 -12.20 1.06 -26.77
N TYR A 347 -12.17 2.32 -27.20
CA TYR A 347 -11.22 3.31 -26.71
C TYR A 347 -11.93 4.30 -25.81
N LEU A 348 -11.52 4.34 -24.55
CA LEU A 348 -12.10 5.20 -23.53
C LEU A 348 -11.04 6.18 -23.03
N THR A 349 -11.47 7.41 -22.74
CA THR A 349 -10.62 8.38 -22.05
C THR A 349 -10.81 8.25 -20.54
N GLY A 350 -9.74 8.50 -19.78
CA GLY A 350 -9.79 8.51 -18.32
C GLY A 350 -8.50 9.03 -17.69
N PRO A 351 -8.52 9.44 -16.42
CA PRO A 351 -7.31 9.83 -15.70
C PRO A 351 -6.38 8.64 -15.43
N ILE A 352 -5.07 8.86 -15.40
CA ILE A 352 -4.08 7.85 -14.95
C ILE A 352 -3.96 7.91 -13.43
N GLU A 353 -5.01 7.50 -12.72
CA GLU A 353 -5.07 7.58 -11.25
C GLU A 353 -3.94 6.82 -10.55
N ASP A 354 -3.37 5.80 -11.20
CA ASP A 354 -2.23 5.05 -10.66
C ASP A 354 -0.99 5.94 -10.43
N LEU A 355 -0.87 7.09 -11.10
CA LEU A 355 0.18 8.07 -10.82
C LEU A 355 -0.03 8.83 -9.50
N ALA A 356 -1.25 8.81 -8.95
CA ALA A 356 -1.56 9.32 -7.62
C ALA A 356 -1.53 8.22 -6.54
N ASN A 357 -1.51 6.94 -6.92
CA ASN A 357 -1.61 5.81 -6.01
C ASN A 357 -0.24 5.12 -5.81
N LEU A 358 0.35 5.31 -4.64
CA LEU A 358 1.60 4.66 -4.25
C LEU A 358 1.31 3.39 -3.45
N GLY A 359 1.75 2.24 -3.96
CA GLY A 359 1.74 1.00 -3.19
C GLY A 359 2.82 1.05 -2.11
N VAL A 360 2.43 0.85 -0.85
CA VAL A 360 3.35 0.84 0.29
C VAL A 360 3.25 -0.51 0.99
N ASN A 361 4.38 -1.15 1.24
CA ASN A 361 4.45 -2.45 1.90
C ASN A 361 5.45 -2.40 3.05
N TYR A 362 5.02 -2.84 4.24
CA TYR A 362 5.82 -2.92 5.46
C TYR A 362 5.16 -3.90 6.44
N TYR A 363 5.89 -4.32 7.47
CA TYR A 363 5.33 -5.09 8.57
C TYR A 363 5.26 -4.27 9.86
N ILE A 364 4.19 -4.44 10.62
CA ILE A 364 4.04 -3.92 11.98
C ILE A 364 4.11 -5.09 12.96
N THR A 365 4.95 -4.98 13.98
CA THR A 365 4.96 -5.89 15.11
C THR A 365 4.33 -5.24 16.33
N VAL A 366 3.48 -6.00 17.01
CA VAL A 366 2.90 -5.66 18.31
C VAL A 366 3.27 -6.75 19.32
N ASN A 367 3.66 -6.33 20.52
CA ASN A 367 4.04 -7.23 21.61
C ASN A 367 3.34 -6.84 22.96
N LYS A 368 3.57 -7.55 24.07
CA LYS A 368 2.78 -7.45 25.34
C LYS A 368 3.08 -6.18 26.10
N LEU A 369 4.15 -5.48 25.70
CA LEU A 369 4.47 -4.19 26.26
C LEU A 369 3.34 -3.18 25.98
N ASN A 370 2.34 -3.56 25.16
CA ASN A 370 1.09 -2.84 25.06
C ASN A 370 0.38 -2.58 26.38
N ALA A 371 0.48 -3.47 27.38
CA ALA A 371 -0.04 -3.21 28.72
C ALA A 371 0.55 -1.94 29.37
N SER A 372 1.73 -1.50 28.93
CA SER A 372 2.45 -0.32 29.42
C SER A 372 2.35 0.90 28.50
N TRP A 373 1.65 0.79 27.37
CA TRP A 373 1.39 1.93 26.51
C TRP A 373 0.50 2.96 27.21
N PRO A 374 0.61 4.25 26.84
CA PRO A 374 -0.35 5.27 27.30
C PRO A 374 -1.81 4.91 27.01
N THR A 375 -2.04 4.14 25.94
CA THR A 375 -3.35 3.60 25.55
C THR A 375 -3.25 2.07 25.36
N PRO A 376 -3.39 1.25 26.42
CA PRO A 376 -3.00 -0.17 26.36
C PRO A 376 -3.68 -1.03 25.29
N ASN A 377 -4.89 -0.63 24.90
CA ASN A 377 -5.72 -1.35 23.94
C ASN A 377 -5.75 -0.70 22.55
N GLN A 378 -4.85 0.26 22.27
CA GLN A 378 -4.89 1.01 21.03
C GLN A 378 -3.51 1.59 20.65
N PHE A 379 -3.20 1.62 19.36
CA PHE A 379 -2.17 2.51 18.81
C PHE A 379 -2.69 3.21 17.55
N VAL A 380 -1.93 4.20 17.09
CA VAL A 380 -2.20 4.99 15.90
C VAL A 380 -1.05 4.85 14.92
N LEU A 381 -1.39 4.57 13.66
CA LEU A 381 -0.51 4.78 12.52
C LEU A 381 -0.84 6.15 11.93
N ARG A 382 0.11 7.08 12.01
CA ARG A 382 -0.04 8.45 11.50
C ARG A 382 0.77 8.65 10.24
N PHE A 383 0.15 9.15 9.19
CA PHE A 383 0.82 9.58 7.96
C PHE A 383 0.96 11.11 7.94
N TYR A 384 2.10 11.59 7.45
CA TYR A 384 2.41 12.99 7.25
C TYR A 384 2.72 13.22 5.76
N PRO A 385 1.97 14.08 5.06
CA PRO A 385 2.38 14.53 3.73
C PRO A 385 3.66 15.39 3.82
N LYS A 386 4.51 15.31 2.81
CA LYS A 386 5.69 16.19 2.65
C LYS A 386 5.46 17.12 1.46
N TYR A 387 5.86 18.40 1.58
CA TYR A 387 5.70 19.44 0.55
C TYR A 387 7.01 20.07 0.13
#